data_AF-A0A529FT12-F1
#
_entry.id   AF-A0A529FT12-F1
#
_cell.length_a   1.000
_cell.length_b   1.000
_cell.length_c   1.000
_cell.angle_alpha   90.00
_cell.angle_beta   90.00
_cell.angle_gamma   90.00
#
_symmetry.space_group_name_H-M   'P 1'
#
loop_
_entity.id
_entity.type
_entity.pdbx_description
1 polymer ?
#
loop_
_entity_poly.entity_id
_entity_poly.type
_entity_poly.pdbx_seq_one_letter_code
_entity_poly.pdbx_strand_id
1 'polypeptide(L)'
;FGPITVSHGNYRTPLFEAFLEAGRQMGIPVVEDYNTGNHEGFDWVQYNIDKKRGVRCSAAHGYLQPIRHRKNLTVVTNAHVTGLILQGPRCNGVRYTIKGTQHSAAAAETILSAGAYMSPHLLMLAGIGPAERLRAAGVDPILDLPGVGENLQDHCGSLVQFVCTKPLTYYSLRHPVRGLKAAAEYAFRRSGPIAVFPMSVQAFLRSNPAEERPNLQVQFYPVSRDLKSPKGEIATFNAYTLQFGLMRPKSRGRLLLQSSDALVPPRIQHNLLTDPADVQALTEGLR
;
A
#
# COMPACT_ATOMS: atom_id res chain seq x y z
N PHE A 1 -22.23 -6.92 9.39
CA PHE A 1 -21.48 -5.96 8.54
C PHE A 1 -20.75 -4.97 9.42
N GLY A 2 -19.47 -4.70 9.13
CA GLY A 2 -18.63 -3.77 9.89
C GLY A 2 -18.55 -2.37 9.27
N PRO A 3 -17.79 -1.44 9.89
CA PRO A 3 -17.66 -0.06 9.45
C PRO A 3 -16.86 0.11 8.14
N ILE A 4 -16.07 -0.89 7.75
CA ILE A 4 -15.38 -0.93 6.46
C ILE A 4 -16.24 -1.71 5.49
N THR A 5 -16.66 -1.02 4.43
CA THR A 5 -17.44 -1.62 3.34
C THR A 5 -16.50 -2.19 2.29
N VAL A 6 -16.86 -3.36 1.78
CA VAL A 6 -16.13 -4.07 0.73
C VAL A 6 -17.12 -4.40 -0.39
N SER A 7 -16.69 -4.22 -1.63
CA SER A 7 -17.46 -4.57 -2.81
C SER A 7 -16.58 -4.89 -3.99
N HIS A 8 -17.07 -5.73 -4.89
CA HIS A 8 -16.55 -5.78 -6.25
C HIS A 8 -16.81 -4.44 -6.95
N GLY A 9 -15.80 -3.93 -7.65
CA GLY A 9 -15.95 -2.73 -8.46
C GLY A 9 -16.90 -2.98 -9.63
N ASN A 10 -17.68 -1.96 -10.00
CA ASN A 10 -18.65 -2.06 -11.10
C ASN A 10 -18.04 -1.56 -12.42
N TYR A 11 -16.97 -2.23 -12.85
CA TYR A 11 -16.31 -2.01 -14.13
C TYR A 11 -15.82 -3.33 -14.68
N ARG A 12 -16.10 -3.56 -15.96
CA ARG A 12 -15.77 -4.78 -16.70
C ARG A 12 -15.23 -4.36 -18.07
N THR A 13 -14.19 -5.05 -18.52
CA THR A 13 -13.58 -4.85 -19.84
C THR A 13 -13.15 -6.21 -20.39
N PRO A 14 -13.17 -6.41 -21.72
CA PRO A 14 -12.70 -7.64 -22.33
C PRO A 14 -11.25 -8.02 -21.96
N LEU A 15 -10.42 -7.05 -21.54
CA LEU A 15 -9.07 -7.33 -21.06
C LEU A 15 -9.06 -8.13 -19.74
N PHE A 16 -9.98 -7.82 -18.83
CA PHE A 16 -10.07 -8.54 -17.56
C PHE A 16 -10.58 -9.96 -17.76
N GLU A 17 -11.61 -10.12 -18.59
CA GLU A 17 -12.13 -11.44 -18.96
C GLU A 17 -11.07 -12.30 -19.66
N ALA A 18 -10.29 -11.69 -20.58
CA ALA A 18 -9.18 -12.38 -21.25
C ALA A 18 -8.10 -12.85 -20.26
N PHE A 19 -7.80 -12.06 -19.22
CA PHE A 19 -6.85 -12.46 -18.18
C PHE A 19 -7.36 -13.63 -17.35
N LEU A 20 -8.64 -13.62 -16.94
CA LEU A 20 -9.25 -14.75 -16.22
C LEU A 20 -9.32 -16.00 -17.09
N GLU A 21 -9.61 -15.84 -18.39
CA GLU A 21 -9.64 -16.95 -19.35
C GLU A 21 -8.25 -17.56 -19.59
N ALA A 22 -7.20 -16.74 -19.60
CA ALA A 22 -5.82 -17.25 -19.65
C ALA A 22 -5.52 -18.18 -18.46
N GLY A 23 -6.01 -17.84 -17.26
CA GLY A 23 -5.94 -18.73 -16.09
C GLY A 23 -6.61 -20.08 -16.34
N ARG A 24 -7.83 -20.07 -16.88
CA ARG A 24 -8.55 -21.31 -17.23
C ARG A 24 -7.81 -22.16 -18.26
N GLN A 25 -7.22 -21.53 -19.28
CA GLN A 25 -6.42 -22.20 -20.30
C GLN A 25 -5.15 -22.84 -19.73
N MET A 26 -4.58 -22.27 -18.66
CA MET A 26 -3.47 -22.84 -17.90
C MET A 26 -3.91 -23.97 -16.94
N GLY A 27 -5.20 -24.28 -16.86
CA GLY A 27 -5.75 -25.26 -15.92
C GLY A 27 -5.86 -24.73 -14.48
N ILE A 28 -5.74 -23.40 -14.29
CA ILE A 28 -5.82 -22.75 -12.98
C ILE A 28 -7.23 -22.16 -12.81
N PRO A 29 -7.92 -22.43 -11.68
CA PRO A 29 -9.31 -22.01 -11.51
C PRO A 29 -9.44 -20.49 -11.35
N VAL A 30 -10.63 -19.99 -11.72
CA VAL A 30 -11.09 -18.67 -11.31
C VAL A 30 -11.84 -18.81 -9.98
N VAL A 31 -11.33 -18.20 -8.93
CA VAL A 31 -11.86 -18.26 -7.57
C VAL A 31 -12.84 -17.11 -7.34
N GLU A 32 -13.99 -17.40 -6.74
CA GLU A 32 -15.01 -16.38 -6.45
C GLU A 32 -14.60 -15.49 -5.26
N ASP A 33 -14.07 -16.08 -4.20
CA ASP A 33 -13.55 -15.36 -3.04
C ASP A 33 -12.21 -15.95 -2.58
N TYR A 34 -11.15 -15.25 -2.95
CA TYR A 34 -9.78 -15.58 -2.59
C TYR A 34 -9.48 -15.40 -1.09
N ASN A 35 -10.42 -14.89 -0.27
CA ASN A 35 -10.24 -14.74 1.18
C ASN A 35 -10.82 -15.92 1.99
N THR A 36 -11.26 -16.99 1.32
CA THR A 36 -11.86 -18.18 1.97
C THR A 36 -10.85 -19.12 2.63
N GLY A 37 -9.55 -18.82 2.53
CA GLY A 37 -8.45 -19.58 3.14
C GLY A 37 -7.57 -20.32 2.13
N ASN A 38 -8.05 -20.58 0.91
CA ASN A 38 -7.22 -20.94 -0.24
C ASN A 38 -7.27 -19.81 -1.26
N HIS A 39 -6.13 -19.15 -1.47
CA HIS A 39 -6.05 -17.99 -2.35
C HIS A 39 -5.68 -18.38 -3.79
N GLU A 40 -5.23 -19.62 -4.03
CA GLU A 40 -4.63 -20.03 -5.30
C GLU A 40 -5.63 -19.97 -6.45
N GLY A 41 -5.36 -19.12 -7.44
CA GLY A 41 -6.19 -18.97 -8.62
C GLY A 41 -6.25 -17.55 -9.12
N PHE A 42 -7.08 -17.35 -10.13
CA PHE A 42 -7.39 -16.06 -10.74
C PHE A 42 -8.68 -15.51 -10.14
N ASP A 43 -8.79 -14.21 -9.91
CA ASP A 43 -9.95 -13.65 -9.23
C ASP A 43 -10.26 -12.20 -9.59
N TRP A 44 -11.47 -11.78 -9.22
CA TRP A 44 -11.88 -10.38 -9.22
C TRP A 44 -11.46 -9.72 -7.92
N VAL A 45 -10.77 -8.58 -8.03
CA VAL A 45 -10.35 -7.81 -6.86
C VAL A 45 -11.56 -7.26 -6.11
N GLN A 46 -11.56 -7.45 -4.80
CA GLN A 46 -12.49 -6.80 -3.88
C GLN A 46 -11.88 -5.48 -3.38
N TYR A 47 -12.68 -4.41 -3.38
CA TYR A 47 -12.22 -3.08 -2.98
C TYR A 47 -12.91 -2.58 -1.72
N ASN A 48 -12.21 -1.74 -0.96
CA ASN A 48 -12.83 -0.88 0.05
C ASN A 48 -13.59 0.29 -0.61
N ILE A 49 -14.73 -0.03 -1.22
CA ILE A 49 -15.65 0.92 -1.82
C ILE A 49 -17.01 0.77 -1.15
N ASP A 50 -17.61 1.89 -0.75
CA ASP A 50 -18.97 1.92 -0.26
C ASP A 50 -19.92 1.66 -1.44
N LYS A 51 -20.50 0.46 -1.51
CA LYS A 51 -21.39 0.04 -2.61
C LYS A 51 -22.56 0.99 -2.83
N LYS A 52 -23.05 1.68 -1.79
CA LYS A 52 -24.18 2.62 -1.92
C LYS A 52 -23.75 3.97 -2.46
N ARG A 53 -22.56 4.44 -2.07
CA ARG A 53 -22.06 5.76 -2.45
C ARG A 53 -21.13 5.74 -3.68
N GLY A 54 -20.57 4.58 -4.00
CA GLY A 54 -19.56 4.37 -5.03
C GLY A 54 -18.30 5.20 -4.80
N VAL A 55 -17.90 5.38 -3.54
CA VAL A 55 -16.69 6.12 -3.14
C VAL A 55 -15.81 5.25 -2.25
N ARG A 56 -14.51 5.55 -2.22
CA ARG A 56 -13.54 4.88 -1.36
C ARG A 56 -13.98 4.91 0.11
N CYS A 57 -14.02 3.75 0.76
CA CYS A 57 -14.22 3.61 2.19
C CYS A 57 -12.87 3.48 2.89
N SER A 58 -12.32 4.59 3.39
CA SER A 58 -11.09 4.59 4.19
C SER A 58 -11.36 4.23 5.65
N ALA A 59 -10.30 3.92 6.42
CA ALA A 59 -10.42 3.75 7.88
C ALA A 59 -11.04 4.99 8.57
N ALA A 60 -10.67 6.20 8.12
CA ALA A 60 -11.28 7.43 8.61
C ALA A 60 -12.78 7.51 8.27
N HIS A 61 -13.19 7.15 7.05
CA HIS A 61 -14.60 7.10 6.67
C HIS A 61 -15.39 6.11 7.51
N GLY A 62 -14.86 4.90 7.70
CA GLY A 62 -15.56 3.82 8.40
C GLY A 62 -15.61 4.01 9.91
N TYR A 63 -14.47 4.33 10.54
CA TYR A 63 -14.35 4.37 12.00
C TYR A 63 -14.43 5.77 12.60
N LEU A 64 -13.91 6.79 11.92
CA LEU A 64 -13.74 8.13 12.52
C LEU A 64 -14.90 9.07 12.20
N GLN A 65 -15.29 9.21 10.94
CA GLN A 65 -16.33 10.15 10.51
C GLN A 65 -17.67 9.94 11.23
N PRO A 66 -18.17 8.70 11.44
CA PRO A 66 -19.47 8.50 12.09
C PRO A 66 -19.50 8.98 13.54
N ILE A 67 -18.35 9.01 14.21
CA ILE A 67 -18.23 9.36 15.64
C ILE A 67 -17.55 10.71 15.88
N ARG A 68 -17.20 11.44 14.81
CA ARG A 68 -16.44 12.70 14.89
C ARG A 68 -17.13 13.80 15.70
N HIS A 69 -18.45 13.72 15.83
CA HIS A 69 -19.26 14.67 16.60
C HIS A 69 -19.25 14.41 18.12
N ARG A 70 -18.71 13.28 18.59
CA ARG A 70 -18.70 12.93 20.01
C ARG A 70 -17.80 13.89 20.79
N LYS A 71 -18.33 14.43 21.89
CA LYS A 71 -17.63 15.43 22.73
C LYS A 71 -16.33 14.92 23.37
N ASN A 72 -16.20 13.60 23.53
CA ASN A 72 -15.01 12.96 24.09
C ASN A 72 -13.97 12.56 23.04
N LEU A 73 -14.11 13.02 21.79
CA LEU A 73 -13.14 12.78 20.72
C LEU A 73 -12.65 14.11 20.15
N THR A 74 -11.34 14.32 20.18
CA THR A 74 -10.69 15.46 19.53
C THR A 74 -9.82 14.95 18.39
N VAL A 75 -10.04 15.49 17.19
CA VAL A 75 -9.25 15.15 16.00
C VAL A 75 -8.45 16.37 15.59
N VAL A 76 -7.13 16.27 15.71
CA VAL A 76 -6.20 17.33 15.29
C VAL A 76 -5.50 16.87 14.01
N THR A 77 -5.70 17.60 12.91
CA THR A 77 -5.08 17.31 11.60
C THR A 77 -3.98 18.32 11.29
N ASN A 78 -3.12 18.01 10.32
CA ASN A 78 -1.94 18.83 9.98
C ASN A 78 -1.02 19.04 11.20
N ALA A 79 -1.00 18.05 12.10
CA ALA A 79 -0.18 18.01 13.31
C ALA A 79 0.91 16.96 13.12
N HIS A 80 2.15 17.40 12.90
CA HIS A 80 3.30 16.51 12.77
C HIS A 80 3.85 16.23 14.17
N VAL A 81 3.77 14.99 14.64
CA VAL A 81 4.33 14.59 15.95
C VAL A 81 5.86 14.65 15.86
N THR A 82 6.48 15.44 16.73
CA THR A 82 7.93 15.69 16.76
C THR A 82 8.64 14.98 17.90
N GLY A 83 7.90 14.37 18.83
CA GLY A 83 8.51 13.55 19.87
C GLY A 83 7.52 13.08 20.93
N LEU A 84 8.00 12.14 21.75
CA LEU A 84 7.26 11.62 22.89
C LEU A 84 7.62 12.39 24.17
N ILE A 85 6.68 12.49 25.10
CA ILE A 85 6.89 13.09 26.42
C ILE A 85 7.07 11.95 27.41
N LEU A 86 8.30 11.69 27.84
CA LEU A 86 8.63 10.59 28.76
C LEU A 86 8.85 11.10 30.19
N GLN A 87 8.40 10.32 31.17
CA GLN A 87 8.70 10.49 32.59
C GLN A 87 9.11 9.12 33.16
N GLY A 88 10.43 8.89 33.24
CA GLY A 88 10.97 7.56 33.52
C GLY A 88 10.49 6.55 32.45
N PRO A 89 9.92 5.40 32.84
CA PRO A 89 9.44 4.40 31.89
C PRO A 89 8.08 4.74 31.26
N ARG A 90 7.42 5.83 31.68
CA ARG A 90 6.06 6.17 31.25
C ARG A 90 6.05 7.21 30.14
N CYS A 91 5.27 6.97 29.09
CA CYS A 91 4.95 7.98 28.08
C CYS A 91 3.66 8.73 28.47
N ASN A 92 3.79 10.03 28.71
CA ASN A 92 2.71 10.92 29.17
C ASN A 92 2.10 11.76 28.04
N GLY A 93 2.45 11.48 26.78
CA GLY A 93 1.87 12.17 25.63
C GLY A 93 2.87 12.48 24.53
N VAL A 94 2.57 13.48 23.72
CA VAL A 94 3.31 13.82 22.50
C VAL A 94 3.54 15.33 22.37
N ARG A 95 4.67 15.69 21.75
CA ARG A 95 4.91 17.02 21.18
C ARG A 95 4.62 16.97 19.68
N TYR A 96 4.03 18.03 19.14
CA TYR A 96 3.71 18.11 17.72
C TYR A 96 3.74 19.55 17.23
N THR A 97 3.88 19.74 15.91
CA THR A 97 3.83 21.06 15.29
C THR A 97 2.65 21.21 14.34
N ILE A 98 2.05 22.40 14.32
CA ILE A 98 1.07 22.84 13.33
C ILE A 98 1.59 24.15 12.73
N LYS A 99 1.84 24.16 11.41
CA LYS A 99 2.36 25.35 10.69
C LYS A 99 3.62 25.97 11.35
N GLY A 100 4.49 25.15 11.92
CA GLY A 100 5.72 25.58 12.59
C GLY A 100 5.56 25.93 14.08
N THR A 101 4.33 26.12 14.58
CA THR A 101 4.08 26.35 16.00
C THR A 101 4.13 25.03 16.77
N GLN A 102 4.87 25.00 17.89
CA GLN A 102 4.98 23.82 18.75
C GLN A 102 3.78 23.72 19.70
N HIS A 103 3.29 22.51 19.88
CA HIS A 103 2.19 22.15 20.77
C HIS A 103 2.51 20.86 21.52
N SER A 104 1.74 20.56 22.56
CA SER A 104 1.80 19.29 23.26
C SER A 104 0.41 18.79 23.63
N ALA A 105 0.26 17.47 23.74
CA ALA A 105 -0.93 16.83 24.25
C ALA A 105 -0.51 15.80 25.31
N ALA A 106 -1.02 15.97 26.53
CA ALA A 106 -0.82 15.02 27.62
C ALA A 106 -1.88 13.92 27.55
N ALA A 107 -1.50 12.68 27.89
CA ALA A 107 -2.38 11.53 27.89
C ALA A 107 -2.01 10.53 28.98
N ALA A 108 -3.02 9.84 29.51
CA ALA A 108 -2.81 8.72 30.44
C ALA A 108 -2.21 7.49 29.72
N GLU A 109 -2.59 7.29 28.46
CA GLU A 109 -2.11 6.24 27.56
C GLU A 109 -1.77 6.86 26.20
N THR A 110 -0.64 6.44 25.62
CA THR A 110 -0.19 6.92 24.29
C THR A 110 -0.01 5.72 23.36
N ILE A 111 -0.77 5.70 22.27
CA ILE A 111 -0.71 4.64 21.25
C ILE A 111 0.00 5.19 20.01
N LEU A 112 1.13 4.57 19.65
CA LEU A 112 1.87 4.94 18.45
C LEU A 112 1.32 4.18 17.23
N SER A 113 0.64 4.88 16.33
CA SER A 113 0.07 4.34 15.09
C SER A 113 0.56 5.10 13.85
N ALA A 114 1.83 5.49 13.85
CA ALA A 114 2.44 6.32 12.81
C ALA A 114 2.96 5.51 11.60
N GLY A 115 2.62 4.22 11.52
CA GLY A 115 3.03 3.30 10.45
C GLY A 115 4.46 2.77 10.61
N ALA A 116 4.86 1.91 9.68
CA ALA A 116 6.12 1.15 9.73
C ALA A 116 7.39 2.02 9.69
N TYR A 117 7.30 3.24 9.16
CA TYR A 117 8.43 4.17 9.11
C TYR A 117 8.44 5.13 10.30
N MET A 118 7.35 5.85 10.54
CA MET A 118 7.39 6.94 11.51
C MET A 118 7.26 6.46 12.96
N SER A 119 6.73 5.26 13.20
CA SER A 119 6.67 4.70 14.57
C SER A 119 8.08 4.39 15.12
N PRO A 120 8.93 3.58 14.46
CA PRO A 120 10.30 3.39 14.93
C PRO A 120 11.12 4.68 14.90
N HIS A 121 10.87 5.60 13.96
CA HIS A 121 11.51 6.93 13.96
C HIS A 121 11.24 7.70 15.26
N LEU A 122 9.97 7.77 15.69
CA LEU A 122 9.57 8.45 16.92
C LEU A 122 10.11 7.75 18.19
N LEU A 123 10.19 6.42 18.19
CA LEU A 123 10.85 5.68 19.28
C LEU A 123 12.33 6.01 19.36
N MET A 124 13.04 6.00 18.23
CA MET A 124 14.47 6.34 18.19
C MET A 124 14.71 7.79 18.64
N LEU A 125 13.91 8.76 18.17
CA LEU A 125 13.97 10.16 18.65
C LEU A 125 13.71 10.30 20.14
N ALA A 126 12.93 9.38 20.73
CA ALA A 126 12.66 9.33 22.15
C ALA A 126 13.72 8.54 22.94
N GLY A 127 14.86 8.19 22.34
CA GLY A 127 15.93 7.45 23.00
C GLY A 127 15.70 5.93 23.11
N ILE A 128 14.73 5.38 22.37
CA ILE A 128 14.37 3.95 22.40
C ILE A 128 14.78 3.30 21.07
N GLY A 129 15.84 2.51 21.08
CA GLY A 129 16.39 1.91 19.87
C GLY A 129 17.85 1.46 20.04
N PRO A 130 18.57 1.14 18.94
CA PRO A 130 19.94 0.65 19.02
C PRO A 130 20.89 1.73 19.58
N ALA A 131 21.41 1.54 20.79
CA ALA A 131 22.08 2.60 21.55
C ALA A 131 23.23 3.29 20.80
N GLU A 132 24.09 2.54 20.12
CA GLU A 132 25.19 3.13 19.33
C GLU A 132 24.70 4.02 18.19
N ARG A 133 23.62 3.61 17.50
CA ARG A 133 23.06 4.39 16.38
C ARG A 133 22.35 5.63 16.86
N LEU A 134 21.68 5.58 18.01
CA LEU A 134 21.08 6.75 18.63
C LEU A 134 22.15 7.80 18.97
N ARG A 135 23.24 7.37 19.63
CA ARG A 135 24.37 8.26 19.96
C ARG A 135 24.97 8.87 18.69
N ALA A 136 25.17 8.08 17.63
CA ALA A 136 25.68 8.56 16.36
C ALA A 136 24.78 9.61 15.67
N ALA A 137 23.47 9.57 15.94
CA ALA A 137 22.49 10.53 15.45
C ALA A 137 22.25 11.71 16.41
N GLY A 138 22.99 11.80 17.52
CA GLY A 138 22.86 12.86 18.52
C GLY A 138 21.66 12.70 19.46
N VAL A 139 21.22 11.46 19.72
CA VAL A 139 20.16 11.14 20.68
C VAL A 139 20.71 10.28 21.82
N ASP A 140 20.47 10.70 23.05
CA ASP A 140 20.85 9.93 24.24
C ASP A 140 19.98 8.68 24.39
N PRO A 141 20.56 7.46 24.46
CA PRO A 141 19.79 6.25 24.66
C PRO A 141 19.17 6.20 26.06
N ILE A 142 17.86 5.97 26.12
CA ILE A 142 17.10 5.69 27.34
C ILE A 142 16.86 4.19 27.49
N LEU A 143 16.63 3.50 26.37
CA LEU A 143 16.46 2.04 26.34
C LEU A 143 17.14 1.49 25.08
N ASP A 144 18.12 0.61 25.28
CA ASP A 144 18.75 -0.12 24.18
C ASP A 144 17.82 -1.24 23.69
N LEU A 145 17.17 -0.98 22.56
CA LEU A 145 16.22 -1.90 21.94
C LEU A 145 16.61 -2.10 20.47
N PRO A 146 17.55 -3.02 20.17
CA PRO A 146 18.19 -3.10 18.86
C PRO A 146 17.25 -3.48 17.71
N GLY A 147 16.06 -4.02 18.00
CA GLY A 147 15.04 -4.33 17.01
C GLY A 147 14.29 -3.11 16.44
N VAL A 148 14.37 -1.94 17.09
CA VAL A 148 13.68 -0.73 16.60
C VAL A 148 14.32 -0.27 15.30
N GLY A 149 13.51 -0.22 14.24
CA GLY A 149 13.95 0.14 12.88
C GLY A 149 14.50 -1.03 12.08
N GLU A 150 14.62 -2.24 12.64
CA GLU A 150 15.07 -3.42 11.89
C GLU A 150 13.90 -4.21 11.29
N ASN A 151 14.21 -5.26 10.52
CA ASN A 151 13.23 -6.19 9.95
C ASN A 151 12.16 -5.51 9.07
N LEU A 152 12.54 -4.44 8.35
CA LEU A 152 11.67 -3.80 7.39
C LEU A 152 11.37 -4.77 6.25
N GLN A 153 10.08 -4.95 5.98
CA GLN A 153 9.56 -5.83 4.95
C GLN A 153 8.62 -5.03 4.07
N ASP A 154 8.66 -5.33 2.78
CA ASP A 154 7.75 -4.78 1.78
C ASP A 154 7.59 -5.82 0.66
N HIS A 155 6.54 -5.70 -0.15
CA HIS A 155 6.41 -6.53 -1.35
C HIS A 155 7.31 -5.97 -2.45
N CYS A 156 8.22 -6.80 -2.97
CA CYS A 156 8.96 -6.48 -4.20
C CYS A 156 8.25 -7.10 -5.40
N GLY A 157 8.53 -6.58 -6.60
CA GLY A 157 7.92 -7.14 -7.79
C GLY A 157 8.51 -6.62 -9.09
N SER A 158 8.12 -7.27 -10.19
CA SER A 158 8.44 -6.89 -11.56
C SER A 158 7.19 -6.39 -12.29
N LEU A 159 7.41 -5.51 -13.27
CA LEU A 159 6.36 -4.99 -14.15
C LEU A 159 6.66 -5.43 -15.58
N VAL A 160 5.73 -6.15 -16.21
CA VAL A 160 5.81 -6.52 -17.62
C VAL A 160 4.69 -5.81 -18.37
N GLN A 161 5.03 -5.10 -19.43
CA GLN A 161 4.08 -4.30 -20.19
C GLN A 161 3.88 -4.90 -21.58
N PHE A 162 2.62 -5.00 -22.00
CA PHE A 162 2.23 -5.57 -23.28
C PHE A 162 1.44 -4.55 -24.08
N VAL A 163 1.79 -4.41 -25.37
CA VAL A 163 1.02 -3.56 -26.29
C VAL A 163 -0.37 -4.16 -26.48
N CYS A 164 -1.39 -3.32 -26.36
CA CYS A 164 -2.77 -3.69 -26.62
C CYS A 164 -3.17 -3.21 -28.00
N THR A 165 -3.51 -4.14 -28.89
CA THR A 165 -3.93 -3.86 -30.28
C THR A 165 -5.30 -3.19 -30.36
N LYS A 166 -6.07 -3.20 -29.28
CA LYS A 166 -7.41 -2.58 -29.19
C LYS A 166 -7.40 -1.41 -28.21
N PRO A 167 -8.24 -0.37 -28.42
CA PRO A 167 -8.28 0.77 -27.53
C PRO A 167 -9.17 0.49 -26.29
N LEU A 168 -8.78 -0.51 -25.50
CA LEU A 168 -9.51 -1.00 -24.31
C LEU A 168 -8.85 -0.61 -22.98
N THR A 169 -7.70 0.06 -23.05
CA THR A 169 -6.89 0.45 -21.90
C THR A 169 -7.30 1.84 -21.39
N TYR A 170 -6.83 2.20 -20.20
CA TYR A 170 -7.08 3.50 -19.58
C TYR A 170 -6.43 4.64 -20.36
N TYR A 171 -5.38 4.37 -21.15
CA TYR A 171 -4.85 5.35 -22.09
C TYR A 171 -5.95 5.89 -23.02
N SER A 172 -6.89 5.04 -23.43
CA SER A 172 -7.99 5.44 -24.31
C SER A 172 -8.95 6.47 -23.69
N LEU A 173 -8.96 6.62 -22.35
CA LEU A 173 -9.75 7.64 -21.66
C LEU A 173 -9.19 9.06 -21.86
N ARG A 174 -7.96 9.20 -22.34
CA ARG A 174 -7.41 10.51 -22.77
C ARG A 174 -8.15 11.07 -23.98
N HIS A 175 -8.85 10.24 -24.76
CA HIS A 175 -9.71 10.72 -25.82
C HIS A 175 -10.89 11.52 -25.21
N PRO A 176 -11.10 12.81 -25.57
CA PRO A 176 -12.02 13.70 -24.87
C PRO A 176 -13.44 13.13 -24.72
N VAL A 177 -13.98 12.55 -25.79
CA VAL A 177 -15.33 11.95 -25.77
C VAL A 177 -15.42 10.75 -24.81
N ARG A 178 -14.37 9.91 -24.76
CA ARG A 178 -14.36 8.72 -23.89
C ARG A 178 -14.17 9.12 -22.44
N GLY A 179 -13.27 10.06 -22.18
CA GLY A 179 -13.07 10.65 -20.86
C GLY A 179 -14.33 11.32 -20.33
N LEU A 180 -15.01 12.14 -21.14
CA LEU A 180 -16.25 12.79 -20.75
C LEU A 180 -17.37 11.78 -20.50
N LYS A 181 -17.51 10.75 -21.35
CA LYS A 181 -18.48 9.66 -21.13
C LYS A 181 -18.21 8.91 -19.82
N ALA A 182 -16.95 8.58 -19.52
CA ALA A 182 -16.57 7.93 -18.27
C ALA A 182 -16.83 8.82 -17.04
N ALA A 183 -16.54 10.12 -17.14
CA ALA A 183 -16.82 11.09 -16.07
C ALA A 183 -18.32 11.23 -15.82
N ALA A 184 -19.13 11.32 -16.89
CA ALA A 184 -20.57 11.35 -16.78
C ALA A 184 -21.12 10.05 -16.18
N GLU A 185 -20.63 8.89 -16.61
CA GLU A 185 -21.02 7.60 -16.04
C GLU A 185 -20.73 7.55 -14.53
N TYR A 186 -19.56 7.97 -14.09
CA TYR A 186 -19.24 8.04 -12.68
C TYR A 186 -20.14 9.03 -11.93
N ALA A 187 -20.39 10.23 -12.48
CA ALA A 187 -21.20 11.25 -11.84
C ALA A 187 -22.66 10.80 -11.61
N PHE A 188 -23.27 10.13 -12.59
CA PHE A 188 -24.69 9.75 -12.55
C PHE A 188 -24.94 8.33 -12.03
N ARG A 189 -24.03 7.39 -12.28
CA ARG A 189 -24.22 5.96 -11.95
C ARG A 189 -23.21 5.43 -10.94
N ARG A 190 -22.16 6.20 -10.60
CA ARG A 190 -21.06 5.76 -9.73
C ARG A 190 -20.44 4.44 -10.21
N SER A 191 -20.39 4.26 -11.52
CA SER A 191 -19.85 3.08 -12.21
C SER A 191 -18.79 3.46 -13.22
N GLY A 192 -18.23 2.45 -13.89
CA GLY A 192 -17.28 2.66 -14.98
C GLY A 192 -15.83 2.76 -14.52
N PRO A 193 -14.90 3.07 -15.44
CA PRO A 193 -13.47 2.93 -15.20
C PRO A 193 -12.89 3.89 -14.14
N ILE A 194 -13.62 4.96 -13.81
CA ILE A 194 -13.23 5.95 -12.78
C ILE A 194 -13.69 5.51 -11.38
N ALA A 195 -14.70 4.64 -11.30
CA ALA A 195 -15.28 4.18 -10.03
C ALA A 195 -14.43 3.13 -9.32
N VAL A 196 -13.41 2.58 -9.98
CA VAL A 196 -12.59 1.48 -9.46
C VAL A 196 -11.11 1.84 -9.49
N PHE A 197 -10.34 1.24 -8.58
CA PHE A 197 -8.89 1.24 -8.74
C PHE A 197 -8.54 0.38 -9.99
N PRO A 198 -7.55 0.76 -10.83
CA PRO A 198 -7.32 0.12 -12.13
C PRO A 198 -7.05 -1.39 -12.07
N MET A 199 -6.58 -1.91 -10.94
CA MET A 199 -6.41 -3.35 -10.72
C MET A 199 -7.75 -4.01 -10.38
N SER A 200 -8.42 -4.62 -11.35
CA SER A 200 -9.74 -5.28 -11.15
C SER A 200 -9.72 -6.79 -11.22
N VAL A 201 -8.67 -7.37 -11.78
CA VAL A 201 -8.41 -8.81 -11.74
C VAL A 201 -6.97 -9.04 -11.32
N GLN A 202 -6.76 -10.17 -10.67
CA GLN A 202 -5.46 -10.60 -10.17
C GLN A 202 -5.40 -12.12 -10.16
N ALA A 203 -4.23 -12.66 -9.81
CA ALA A 203 -4.08 -14.06 -9.48
C ALA A 203 -3.12 -14.23 -8.30
N PHE A 204 -3.37 -15.19 -7.43
CA PHE A 204 -2.37 -15.68 -6.50
C PHE A 204 -1.87 -17.03 -6.97
N LEU A 205 -0.56 -17.12 -7.19
CA LEU A 205 0.09 -18.28 -7.77
C LEU A 205 1.28 -18.72 -6.92
N ARG A 206 1.68 -19.97 -7.07
CA ARG A 206 2.96 -20.46 -6.58
C ARG A 206 4.04 -20.21 -7.64
N SER A 207 5.19 -19.68 -7.23
CA SER A 207 6.33 -19.50 -8.13
C SER A 207 6.90 -20.83 -8.61
N ASN A 208 6.86 -21.86 -7.76
CA ASN A 208 7.21 -23.22 -8.11
C ASN A 208 6.37 -24.25 -7.32
N PRO A 209 6.34 -25.53 -7.75
CA PRO A 209 5.54 -26.56 -7.09
C PRO A 209 5.94 -26.89 -5.64
N ALA A 210 7.15 -26.50 -5.20
CA ALA A 210 7.61 -26.75 -3.84
C ALA A 210 7.07 -25.74 -2.82
N GLU A 211 6.46 -24.64 -3.27
CA GLU A 211 5.78 -23.69 -2.39
C GLU A 211 4.52 -24.32 -1.76
N GLU A 212 4.44 -24.26 -0.43
CA GLU A 212 3.29 -24.79 0.33
C GLU A 212 1.98 -24.03 0.04
N ARG A 213 2.09 -22.74 -0.31
CA ARG A 213 0.96 -21.85 -0.62
C ARG A 213 1.38 -20.75 -1.59
N PRO A 214 0.46 -20.11 -2.33
CA PRO A 214 0.78 -19.04 -3.27
C PRO A 214 1.69 -17.97 -2.66
N ASN A 215 2.83 -17.72 -3.29
CA ASN A 215 3.82 -16.71 -2.89
C ASN A 215 3.89 -15.54 -3.89
N LEU A 216 3.23 -15.64 -5.04
CA LEU A 216 3.14 -14.60 -6.04
C LEU A 216 1.72 -14.03 -6.10
N GLN A 217 1.62 -12.73 -6.31
CA GLN A 217 0.40 -12.04 -6.70
C GLN A 217 0.63 -11.38 -8.06
N VAL A 218 -0.10 -11.82 -9.07
CA VAL A 218 -0.10 -11.21 -10.41
C VAL A 218 -1.25 -10.23 -10.49
N GLN A 219 -0.97 -8.95 -10.62
CA GLN A 219 -1.96 -7.89 -10.68
C GLN A 219 -2.07 -7.38 -12.11
N PHE A 220 -3.29 -7.34 -12.66
CA PHE A 220 -3.53 -6.82 -13.99
C PHE A 220 -3.90 -5.33 -13.94
N TYR A 221 -3.17 -4.52 -14.68
CA TYR A 221 -3.46 -3.10 -14.85
C TYR A 221 -3.74 -2.81 -16.33
N PRO A 222 -4.91 -2.27 -16.70
CA PRO A 222 -5.24 -1.88 -18.06
C PRO A 222 -4.57 -0.55 -18.43
N VAL A 223 -3.33 -0.32 -18.01
CA VAL A 223 -2.54 0.88 -18.24
C VAL A 223 -1.07 0.51 -18.25
N SER A 224 -0.27 1.32 -18.93
CA SER A 224 1.18 1.24 -19.01
C SER A 224 1.83 2.52 -18.54
N ARG A 225 3.08 2.44 -18.10
CA ARG A 225 3.96 3.56 -17.81
C ARG A 225 5.02 3.71 -18.89
N ASP A 226 5.37 4.96 -19.18
CA ASP A 226 6.57 5.28 -19.92
C ASP A 226 7.79 4.98 -19.03
N LEU A 227 8.50 3.90 -19.37
CA LEU A 227 9.68 3.45 -18.63
C LEU A 227 10.86 4.43 -18.72
N LYS A 228 10.83 5.37 -19.68
CA LYS A 228 11.83 6.43 -19.81
C LYS A 228 11.46 7.69 -19.02
N SER A 229 10.21 7.80 -18.56
CA SER A 229 9.76 8.95 -17.79
C SER A 229 10.25 8.83 -16.34
N PRO A 230 11.04 9.79 -15.83
CA PRO A 230 11.49 9.79 -14.43
C PRO A 230 10.33 9.98 -13.45
N LYS A 231 9.17 10.47 -13.93
CA LYS A 231 7.94 10.63 -13.16
C LYS A 231 6.99 9.43 -13.30
N GLY A 232 7.35 8.44 -14.12
CA GLY A 232 6.54 7.25 -14.37
C GLY A 232 5.17 7.57 -14.97
N GLU A 233 5.13 8.53 -15.90
CA GLU A 233 3.92 8.96 -16.60
C GLU A 233 3.27 7.81 -17.38
N ILE A 234 1.96 7.92 -17.65
CA ILE A 234 1.25 6.92 -18.46
C ILE A 234 1.80 6.94 -19.89
N ALA A 235 2.08 5.77 -20.46
CA ALA A 235 2.59 5.67 -21.82
C ALA A 235 1.60 6.23 -22.85
N THR A 236 2.10 6.65 -24.01
CA THR A 236 1.31 7.34 -25.04
C THR A 236 0.65 6.39 -26.04
N PHE A 237 0.48 5.12 -25.69
CA PHE A 237 -0.15 4.10 -26.52
C PHE A 237 -0.96 3.13 -25.66
N ASN A 238 -1.87 2.38 -26.30
CA ASN A 238 -2.65 1.36 -25.59
C ASN A 238 -1.75 0.20 -25.18
N ALA A 239 -1.58 0.03 -23.87
CA ALA A 239 -0.89 -1.12 -23.29
C ALA A 239 -1.45 -1.42 -21.90
N TYR A 240 -1.24 -2.66 -21.48
CA TYR A 240 -1.57 -3.15 -20.14
C TYR A 240 -0.31 -3.68 -19.46
N THR A 241 -0.34 -3.73 -18.14
CA THR A 241 0.79 -4.17 -17.31
C THR A 241 0.36 -5.35 -16.45
N LEU A 242 1.19 -6.38 -16.41
CA LEU A 242 1.15 -7.40 -15.37
C LEU A 242 2.22 -7.05 -14.34
N GLN A 243 1.81 -6.87 -13.09
CA GLN A 243 2.72 -6.72 -11.97
C GLN A 243 2.82 -8.05 -11.23
N PHE A 244 4.02 -8.61 -11.15
CA PHE A 244 4.30 -9.82 -10.39
C PHE A 244 4.88 -9.40 -9.05
N GLY A 245 4.07 -9.44 -7.99
CA GLY A 245 4.48 -9.13 -6.62
C GLY A 245 4.83 -10.40 -5.84
N LEU A 246 5.96 -10.39 -5.14
CA LEU A 246 6.33 -11.42 -4.20
C LEU A 246 5.68 -11.10 -2.83
N MET A 247 4.83 -12.00 -2.35
CA MET A 247 4.01 -11.81 -1.15
C MET A 247 4.77 -12.13 0.15
N ARG A 248 5.86 -12.89 0.05
CA ARG A 248 6.69 -13.26 1.21
C ARG A 248 8.18 -13.14 0.89
N PRO A 249 8.70 -11.94 0.61
CA PRO A 249 10.14 -11.77 0.38
C PRO A 249 10.94 -12.16 1.61
N LYS A 250 12.13 -12.75 1.41
CA LYS A 250 13.09 -13.08 2.45
C LYS A 250 14.06 -11.94 2.74
N SER A 251 14.26 -11.05 1.77
CA SER A 251 15.05 -9.84 1.96
C SER A 251 14.54 -8.99 3.13
N ARG A 252 15.45 -8.39 3.89
CA ARG A 252 15.12 -7.54 5.04
C ARG A 252 15.84 -6.21 4.95
N GLY A 253 15.04 -5.16 5.07
CA GLY A 253 15.51 -3.80 5.17
C GLY A 253 15.64 -3.32 6.60
N ARG A 254 15.97 -2.04 6.73
CA ARG A 254 15.99 -1.30 7.98
C ARG A 254 15.74 0.19 7.77
N LEU A 255 15.35 0.83 8.86
CA LEU A 255 15.18 2.25 9.04
C LEU A 255 16.28 2.76 9.97
N LEU A 256 16.95 3.84 9.58
CA LEU A 256 18.04 4.44 10.35
C LEU A 256 17.70 5.87 10.72
N LEU A 257 17.85 6.21 12.00
CA LEU A 257 17.82 7.60 12.45
C LEU A 257 19.04 8.35 11.88
N GLN A 258 18.81 9.55 11.34
CA GLN A 258 19.88 10.38 10.76
C GLN A 258 20.24 11.59 11.61
N SER A 259 19.29 12.08 12.41
CA SER A 259 19.41 13.31 13.18
C SER A 259 18.47 13.25 14.37
N SER A 260 18.77 14.00 15.42
CA SER A 260 17.84 14.27 16.53
C SER A 260 16.75 15.28 16.17
N ASP A 261 16.86 15.96 15.03
CA ASP A 261 15.79 16.79 14.46
C ASP A 261 14.68 15.91 13.87
N ALA A 262 13.50 15.95 14.49
CA ALA A 262 12.35 15.17 14.10
C ALA A 262 11.81 15.48 12.69
N LEU A 263 12.16 16.62 12.11
CA LEU A 263 11.77 17.00 10.74
C LEU A 263 12.70 16.44 9.68
N VAL A 264 13.87 15.93 10.07
CA VAL A 264 14.77 15.19 9.17
C VAL A 264 14.18 13.79 8.97
N PRO A 265 13.88 13.36 7.74
CA PRO A 265 13.36 12.02 7.51
C PRO A 265 14.41 10.96 7.87
N PRO A 266 13.98 9.78 8.33
CA PRO A 266 14.90 8.67 8.52
C PRO A 266 15.43 8.15 7.19
N ARG A 267 16.61 7.53 7.22
CA ARG A 267 17.16 6.81 6.06
C ARG A 267 16.48 5.45 5.96
N ILE A 268 15.84 5.19 4.83
CA ILE A 268 15.19 3.91 4.52
C ILE A 268 16.13 3.08 3.65
N GLN A 269 16.39 1.84 4.07
CA GLN A 269 17.11 0.84 3.29
C GLN A 269 16.22 -0.37 3.12
N HIS A 270 15.58 -0.55 1.97
CA HIS A 270 14.69 -1.69 1.76
C HIS A 270 15.44 -3.01 1.57
N ASN A 271 16.64 -2.97 0.99
CA ASN A 271 17.40 -4.16 0.59
C ASN A 271 16.55 -5.13 -0.26
N LEU A 272 15.66 -4.62 -1.13
CA LEU A 272 14.87 -5.49 -1.98
C LEU A 272 15.79 -6.34 -2.85
N LEU A 273 15.48 -7.63 -3.00
CA LEU A 273 16.18 -8.58 -3.87
C LEU A 273 17.62 -8.90 -3.45
N THR A 274 18.01 -8.61 -2.21
CA THR A 274 19.32 -9.04 -1.70
C THR A 274 19.37 -10.54 -1.38
N ASP A 275 18.22 -11.16 -1.11
CA ASP A 275 18.12 -12.61 -0.97
C ASP A 275 17.93 -13.26 -2.37
N PRO A 276 18.81 -14.19 -2.80
CA PRO A 276 18.70 -14.85 -4.10
C PRO A 276 17.37 -15.59 -4.33
N ALA A 277 16.72 -16.08 -3.27
CA ALA A 277 15.44 -16.77 -3.39
C ALA A 277 14.32 -15.83 -3.88
N ASP A 278 14.38 -14.54 -3.51
CA ASP A 278 13.41 -13.55 -3.98
C ASP A 278 13.56 -13.30 -5.48
N VAL A 279 14.81 -13.25 -5.97
CA VAL A 279 15.12 -13.10 -7.39
C VAL A 279 14.64 -14.32 -8.18
N GLN A 280 14.90 -15.52 -7.65
CA GLN A 280 14.46 -16.76 -8.27
C GLN A 280 12.93 -16.83 -8.37
N ALA A 281 12.20 -16.58 -7.27
CA ALA A 281 10.74 -16.65 -7.25
C ALA A 281 10.10 -15.66 -8.24
N LEU A 282 10.64 -14.44 -8.36
CA LEU A 282 10.16 -13.46 -9.35
C LEU A 282 10.51 -13.88 -10.78
N THR A 283 11.69 -14.46 -11.01
CA THR A 283 12.09 -14.94 -12.34
C THR A 283 11.22 -16.12 -12.78
N GLU A 284 10.89 -17.04 -11.87
CA GLU A 284 9.95 -18.14 -12.10
C GLU A 284 8.56 -17.59 -12.41
N GLY A 285 8.09 -16.61 -11.62
CA GLY A 285 6.79 -15.99 -11.84
C GLY A 285 6.63 -15.29 -13.19
N LEU A 286 7.72 -14.84 -13.80
CA LEU A 286 7.71 -14.18 -15.12
C LEU A 286 7.56 -15.16 -16.30
N ARG A 287 7.82 -16.46 -16.08
CA ARG A 287 7.75 -17.50 -17.12
C ARG A 287 6.34 -18.06 -17.24
#